data_AF-A0A1X7V640-F1
#
_entry.id   AF-A0A1X7V640-F1
#
_cell.length_a   1.000
_cell.length_b   1.000
_cell.length_c   1.000
_cell.angle_alpha   90.00
_cell.angle_beta   90.00
_cell.angle_gamma   90.00
#
_symmetry.space_group_name_H-M   'P 1'
#
loop_
_entity.id
_entity.type
_entity.pdbx_description
1 polymer ?
#
loop_
_entity_poly.entity_id
_entity_poly.type
_entity_poly.pdbx_seq_one_letter_code
_entity_poly.pdbx_strand_id
1 'polypeptide(L)'
;MASSSKPEPGVTVLNLASLNIQQLDQLKSSVEEDVGLLTTSMAQLKIVQQKYLESKSAINYTAPASEGKEILVPLTSSMYVPGLLKHNDTFMCDIGTGYYVEKKHKAALEFFQRRTDYVTSNLEKLQQSLKEKYKLRESDNMKEDFLKVSPTGKVPAINDDGFCLIESAAILKYIVTKYQLSNHWYPTADLCKRAKIDEYLSWHTENLRRGAGIYMFYKYFIKKVSFGIPPDENRAGSALQTLHKSVKIIESYYLKDTPFIHSQEITIADLQALCELTELWSVDGEIDPLRENPKLNEWLERCTKILNPAFDKVHAPLHEARENGFFKEKN
;
A
#
# COMPACT_ATOMS: atom_id res chain seq x y z
N MET A 1 29.93 16.04 16.08
CA MET A 1 29.77 17.51 16.00
C MET A 1 28.74 17.80 14.92
N ALA A 2 27.49 18.03 15.32
CA ALA A 2 26.38 18.23 14.40
C ALA A 2 26.32 19.72 14.00
N SER A 3 26.39 19.99 12.70
CA SER A 3 26.18 21.30 12.10
C SER A 3 24.71 21.69 12.24
N SER A 4 24.39 22.58 13.18
CA SER A 4 23.06 23.18 13.31
C SER A 4 22.88 24.29 12.28
N SER A 5 22.26 24.00 11.14
CA SER A 5 21.69 25.05 10.27
C SER A 5 20.39 25.55 10.91
N LYS A 6 20.34 26.83 11.31
CA LYS A 6 19.11 27.48 11.78
C LYS A 6 18.04 27.44 10.68
N PRO A 7 16.76 27.12 11.00
CA PRO A 7 15.67 27.21 10.04
C PRO A 7 15.34 28.67 9.69
N GLU A 8 14.92 28.90 8.45
CA GLU A 8 14.47 30.21 7.95
C GLU A 8 13.29 30.77 8.76
N PRO A 9 13.20 32.10 8.95
CA PRO A 9 12.14 32.72 9.73
C PRO A 9 10.78 32.57 9.03
N GLY A 10 9.91 31.71 9.58
CA GLY A 10 8.57 31.44 9.07
C GLY A 10 8.20 29.94 8.98
N VAL A 11 9.17 29.03 9.14
CA VAL A 11 8.91 27.60 9.14
C VAL A 11 8.52 27.13 10.55
N THR A 12 7.23 26.87 10.76
CA THR A 12 6.72 26.24 11.98
C THR A 12 7.22 24.79 12.04
N VAL A 13 8.23 24.53 12.85
CA VAL A 13 8.69 23.15 13.11
C VAL A 13 7.62 22.45 13.95
N LEU A 14 6.79 21.65 13.28
CA LEU A 14 5.74 20.87 13.92
C LEU A 14 6.38 19.71 14.68
N ASN A 15 6.29 19.74 16.01
CA ASN A 15 6.77 18.64 16.85
C ASN A 15 5.71 17.53 16.89
N LEU A 16 5.92 16.48 16.08
CA LEU A 16 5.04 15.32 16.00
C LEU A 16 4.78 14.65 17.36
N ALA A 17 5.72 14.70 18.30
CA ALA A 17 5.58 14.08 19.62
C ALA A 17 4.63 14.84 20.57
N SER A 18 4.18 16.04 20.18
CA SER A 18 3.25 16.87 20.96
C SER A 18 1.79 16.74 20.52
N LEU A 19 1.53 15.99 19.45
CA LEU A 19 0.19 15.81 18.89
C LEU A 19 -0.52 14.60 19.52
N ASN A 20 -1.84 14.70 19.70
CA ASN A 20 -2.66 13.58 20.14
C ASN A 20 -3.04 12.65 18.96
N ILE A 21 -3.58 11.47 19.25
CA ILE A 21 -3.92 10.44 18.24
C ILE A 21 -4.87 10.98 17.16
N GLN A 22 -5.89 11.77 17.54
CA GLN A 22 -6.82 12.35 16.57
C GLN A 22 -6.14 13.38 15.66
N GLN A 23 -5.26 14.22 16.20
CA GLN A 23 -4.48 15.20 15.44
C GLN A 23 -3.48 14.52 14.50
N LEU A 24 -2.88 13.42 14.94
CA LEU A 24 -1.98 12.60 14.11
C LEU A 24 -2.74 11.93 12.96
N ASP A 25 -3.94 11.41 13.20
CA ASP A 25 -4.76 10.80 12.16
C ASP A 25 -5.22 11.84 11.12
N GLN A 26 -5.66 13.02 11.58
CA GLN A 26 -5.98 14.14 10.69
C GLN A 26 -4.77 14.61 9.87
N LEU A 27 -3.60 14.72 10.50
CA LEU A 27 -2.36 15.08 9.82
C LEU A 27 -1.98 14.03 8.77
N LYS A 28 -2.12 12.74 9.11
CA LYS A 28 -1.89 11.64 8.17
C LYS A 28 -2.83 11.73 6.98
N SER A 29 -4.14 11.86 7.19
CA SER A 29 -5.11 12.01 6.10
C SER A 29 -4.82 13.22 5.23
N SER A 30 -4.46 14.36 5.83
CA SER A 30 -4.07 15.56 5.08
C SER A 30 -2.80 15.35 4.25
N VAL A 31 -1.77 14.68 4.79
CA VAL A 31 -0.57 14.34 4.04
C VAL A 31 -0.87 13.36 2.89
N GLU A 32 -1.75 12.38 3.11
CA GLU A 32 -2.18 11.44 2.08
C GLU A 32 -2.93 12.13 0.93
N GLU A 33 -3.86 13.03 1.25
CA GLU A 33 -4.59 13.84 0.26
C GLU A 33 -3.63 14.73 -0.54
N ASP A 34 -2.73 15.44 0.14
CA ASP A 34 -1.71 16.27 -0.50
C ASP A 34 -0.83 15.47 -1.46
N VAL A 35 -0.37 14.28 -1.06
CA VAL A 35 0.43 13.40 -1.92
C VAL A 35 -0.36 12.99 -3.16
N GLY A 36 -1.64 12.64 -3.00
CA GLY A 36 -2.54 12.28 -4.11
C GLY A 36 -2.73 13.44 -5.11
N LEU A 37 -3.02 14.63 -4.59
CA LEU A 37 -3.22 15.84 -5.40
C LEU A 37 -1.94 16.21 -6.16
N LEU A 38 -0.80 16.28 -5.46
CA LEU A 38 0.48 16.65 -6.09
C LEU A 38 0.89 15.63 -7.16
N THR A 39 0.67 14.33 -6.93
CA THR A 39 0.95 13.29 -7.91
C THR A 39 0.11 13.46 -9.18
N THR A 40 -1.18 13.77 -9.02
CA THR A 40 -2.09 14.02 -10.13
C THR A 40 -1.69 15.27 -10.92
N SER A 41 -1.40 16.38 -10.24
CA SER A 41 -0.94 17.61 -10.88
C SER A 41 0.39 17.42 -11.63
N MET A 42 1.32 16.64 -11.07
CA MET A 42 2.59 16.33 -11.74
C MET A 42 2.36 15.54 -13.04
N ALA A 43 1.45 14.57 -13.04
CA ALA A 43 1.08 13.82 -14.23
C ALA A 43 0.46 14.72 -15.32
N GLN A 44 -0.46 15.62 -14.94
CA GLN A 44 -1.07 16.58 -15.85
C GLN A 44 -0.04 17.54 -16.46
N LEU A 45 0.88 18.09 -15.63
CA LEU A 45 1.93 18.99 -16.10
C LEU A 45 2.92 18.31 -17.05
N LYS A 46 3.24 17.02 -16.84
CA LYS A 46 4.05 16.24 -17.79
C LYS A 46 3.37 16.12 -19.16
N ILE A 47 2.05 15.88 -19.20
CA ILE A 47 1.30 15.86 -20.46
C ILE A 47 1.38 17.22 -21.16
N VAL A 48 1.23 18.31 -20.42
CA VAL A 48 1.33 19.68 -20.96
C VAL A 48 2.75 19.97 -21.47
N GLN A 49 3.78 19.60 -20.71
CA GLN A 49 5.18 19.73 -21.13
C GLN A 49 5.43 19.01 -22.46
N GLN A 50 4.94 17.77 -22.59
CA GLN A 50 5.07 16.97 -23.80
C GLN A 50 4.37 17.65 -24.99
N LYS A 51 3.14 18.14 -24.80
CA LYS A 51 2.41 18.89 -25.84
C LYS A 51 3.17 20.14 -26.32
N TYR A 52 3.82 20.88 -25.42
CA TYR A 52 4.62 22.05 -25.81
C TYR A 52 5.89 21.66 -26.56
N LEU A 53 6.55 20.57 -26.18
CA LEU A 53 7.72 20.03 -26.90
C LEU A 53 7.35 19.56 -28.32
N GLU A 54 6.21 18.88 -28.46
CA GLU A 54 5.68 18.45 -29.76
C GLU A 54 5.31 19.66 -30.63
N SER A 55 4.61 20.65 -30.06
CA SER A 55 4.26 21.89 -30.77
C SER A 55 5.49 22.67 -31.23
N LYS A 56 6.53 22.73 -30.39
CA LYS A 56 7.82 23.33 -30.76
C LYS A 56 8.49 22.57 -31.90
N SER A 57 8.45 21.24 -31.87
CA SER A 57 9.01 20.39 -32.93
C SER A 57 8.25 20.57 -34.24
N ALA A 58 6.92 20.68 -34.19
CA ALA A 58 6.04 20.90 -35.34
C ALA A 58 6.44 22.15 -36.15
N ILE A 59 6.84 23.24 -35.48
CA ILE A 59 7.31 24.46 -36.13
C ILE A 59 8.53 24.16 -37.03
N ASN A 60 9.49 23.38 -36.53
CA ASN A 60 10.70 23.04 -37.29
C ASN A 60 10.42 22.15 -38.51
N TYR A 61 9.34 21.35 -38.50
CA TYR A 61 8.97 20.52 -39.65
C TYR A 61 8.53 21.34 -40.87
N THR A 62 8.10 22.59 -40.67
CA THR A 62 7.67 23.52 -41.74
C THR A 62 8.78 24.43 -42.26
N ALA A 63 10.03 24.17 -41.85
CA ALA A 63 11.20 24.88 -42.33
C ALA A 63 11.30 24.84 -43.88
N PRO A 64 11.95 25.82 -44.53
CA PRO A 64 12.06 25.88 -45.99
C PRO A 64 12.60 24.59 -46.63
N ALA A 65 13.49 23.88 -45.94
CA ALA A 65 14.06 22.60 -46.36
C ALA A 65 13.06 21.43 -46.41
N SER A 66 11.82 21.63 -45.97
CA SER A 66 10.75 20.64 -45.97
C SER A 66 9.66 20.93 -46.99
N GLU A 67 9.79 22.00 -47.78
CA GLU A 67 8.84 22.34 -48.83
C GLU A 67 8.78 21.22 -49.90
N GLY A 68 7.57 20.87 -50.32
CA GLY A 68 7.32 19.83 -51.31
C GLY A 68 7.47 18.40 -50.80
N LYS A 69 7.75 18.18 -49.50
CA LYS A 69 7.72 16.82 -48.92
C LYS A 69 6.30 16.29 -48.85
N GLU A 70 6.14 15.03 -49.19
CA GLU A 70 4.86 14.32 -49.08
C GLU A 70 4.58 13.97 -47.61
N ILE A 71 3.37 14.29 -47.14
CA ILE A 71 2.88 13.99 -45.81
C ILE A 71 1.48 13.38 -45.88
N LEU A 72 1.12 12.61 -44.86
CA LEU A 72 -0.22 12.06 -44.71
C LEU A 72 -1.05 13.00 -43.83
N VAL A 73 -2.08 13.62 -44.41
CA VAL A 73 -3.00 14.51 -43.70
C VAL A 73 -4.20 13.68 -43.22
N PRO A 74 -4.47 13.64 -41.89
CA PRO A 74 -5.64 12.95 -41.37
C PRO A 74 -6.92 13.71 -41.75
N LEU A 75 -7.84 13.03 -42.43
CA LEU A 75 -9.22 13.52 -42.66
C LEU A 75 -10.18 13.03 -41.58
N THR A 76 -9.94 11.82 -41.09
CA THR A 76 -10.64 11.22 -39.94
C THR A 76 -9.64 10.46 -39.08
N SER A 77 -10.10 9.90 -37.96
CA SER A 77 -9.26 9.03 -37.11
C SER A 77 -8.69 7.80 -37.83
N SER A 78 -9.29 7.40 -38.96
CA SER A 78 -8.95 6.16 -39.68
C SER A 78 -8.57 6.37 -41.13
N MET A 79 -8.58 7.62 -41.62
CA MET A 79 -8.35 7.93 -43.04
C MET A 79 -7.34 9.08 -43.19
N TYR A 80 -6.31 8.81 -43.98
CA TYR A 80 -5.26 9.76 -44.30
C TYR A 80 -5.17 9.92 -45.82
N VAL A 81 -4.89 11.14 -46.27
CA VAL A 81 -4.64 11.43 -47.69
C VAL A 81 -3.24 12.01 -47.87
N PRO A 82 -2.55 11.67 -48.96
CA PRO A 82 -1.27 12.30 -49.29
C PRO A 82 -1.48 13.79 -49.58
N GLY A 83 -0.57 14.61 -49.07
CA GLY A 83 -0.52 16.05 -49.27
C GLY A 83 0.93 16.53 -49.33
N LEU A 84 1.15 17.71 -49.89
CA LEU A 84 2.48 18.31 -49.97
C LEU A 84 2.62 19.41 -48.92
N LEU A 85 3.74 19.40 -48.22
CA LEU A 85 4.04 20.39 -47.18
C LEU A 85 4.45 21.71 -47.85
N LYS A 86 3.73 22.79 -47.52
CA LYS A 86 4.07 24.15 -47.95
C LYS A 86 4.85 24.85 -46.86
N HIS A 87 5.90 25.60 -47.24
CA HIS A 87 6.60 26.43 -46.26
C HIS A 87 5.64 27.44 -45.63
N ASN A 88 5.75 27.59 -44.31
CA ASN A 88 5.01 28.57 -43.54
C ASN A 88 5.95 29.27 -42.54
N ASP A 89 5.86 30.60 -42.48
CA ASP A 89 6.61 31.42 -41.52
C ASP A 89 5.72 31.94 -40.38
N THR A 90 4.39 31.81 -40.49
CA THR A 90 3.42 32.31 -39.51
C THR A 90 2.63 31.18 -38.87
N PHE A 91 2.63 31.15 -37.53
CA PHE A 91 2.02 30.09 -36.73
C PHE A 91 0.96 30.69 -35.81
N MET A 92 -0.19 30.05 -35.75
CA MET A 92 -1.27 30.42 -34.84
C MET A 92 -1.05 29.71 -33.51
N CYS A 93 -0.55 30.44 -32.51
CA CYS A 93 -0.22 29.89 -31.20
C CYS A 93 -1.37 30.11 -30.21
N ASP A 94 -1.87 29.03 -29.61
CA ASP A 94 -2.82 29.11 -28.49
C ASP A 94 -2.14 29.72 -27.26
N ILE A 95 -2.73 30.79 -26.72
CA ILE A 95 -2.24 31.48 -25.52
C ILE A 95 -3.10 31.20 -24.28
N GLY A 96 -4.19 30.46 -24.41
CA GLY A 96 -5.14 30.10 -23.37
C GLY A 96 -6.55 30.66 -23.61
N THR A 97 -7.53 30.10 -22.90
CA THR A 97 -8.95 30.52 -22.88
C THR A 97 -9.59 30.72 -24.26
N GLY A 98 -9.13 29.96 -25.27
CA GLY A 98 -9.63 30.01 -26.64
C GLY A 98 -9.06 31.15 -27.49
N TYR A 99 -8.05 31.88 -27.01
CA TYR A 99 -7.38 32.92 -27.80
C TYR A 99 -6.14 32.39 -28.51
N TYR A 100 -5.99 32.82 -29.75
CA TYR A 100 -4.84 32.50 -30.58
C TYR A 100 -4.14 33.78 -31.03
N VAL A 101 -2.82 33.72 -31.11
CA VAL A 101 -1.99 34.83 -31.61
C VAL A 101 -1.11 34.32 -32.73
N GLU A 102 -1.13 35.03 -33.86
CA GLU A 102 -0.20 34.77 -34.94
C GLU A 102 1.22 35.19 -34.55
N LYS A 103 2.18 34.30 -34.75
CA LYS A 103 3.59 34.53 -34.44
C LYS A 103 4.46 34.06 -35.60
N LYS A 104 5.49 34.84 -35.92
CA LYS A 104 6.54 34.42 -36.84
C LYS A 104 7.39 33.29 -36.24
N HIS A 105 8.06 32.52 -37.09
CA HIS A 105 8.81 31.33 -36.70
C HIS A 105 9.68 31.48 -35.44
N LYS A 106 10.55 32.50 -35.38
CA LYS A 106 11.42 32.74 -34.21
C LYS A 106 10.61 33.01 -32.93
N ALA A 107 9.60 33.88 -33.03
CA ALA A 107 8.76 34.23 -31.89
C ALA A 107 7.88 33.06 -31.42
N ALA A 108 7.48 32.16 -32.31
CA ALA A 108 6.75 30.95 -31.98
C ALA A 108 7.64 29.93 -31.23
N LEU A 109 8.90 29.74 -31.68
CA LEU A 109 9.87 28.90 -30.96
C LEU A 109 10.16 29.44 -29.55
N GLU A 110 10.41 30.74 -29.43
CA GLU A 110 10.64 31.39 -28.12
C GLU A 110 9.39 31.30 -27.21
N PHE A 111 8.19 31.38 -27.78
CA PHE A 111 6.95 31.21 -27.04
C PHE A 111 6.84 29.81 -26.42
N PHE A 112 7.00 28.76 -27.22
CA PHE A 112 6.91 27.38 -26.72
C PHE A 112 8.09 27.04 -25.79
N GLN A 113 9.30 27.51 -26.08
CA GLN A 113 10.45 27.31 -25.19
C GLN A 113 10.17 27.87 -23.80
N ARG A 114 9.71 29.12 -23.70
CA ARG A 114 9.41 29.76 -22.41
C ARG A 114 8.32 29.03 -21.64
N ARG A 115 7.31 28.50 -22.34
CA ARG A 115 6.23 27.69 -21.72
C ARG A 115 6.77 26.36 -21.21
N THR A 116 7.63 25.68 -21.98
CA THR A 116 8.32 24.47 -21.55
C THR A 116 9.18 24.72 -20.32
N ASP A 117 9.98 25.79 -20.30
CA ASP A 117 10.84 26.15 -19.17
C ASP A 117 10.00 26.43 -17.90
N TYR A 118 8.91 27.17 -18.06
CA TYR A 118 7.96 27.44 -16.97
C TYR A 118 7.34 26.17 -16.40
N VAL A 119 6.87 25.26 -17.25
CA VAL A 119 6.30 23.98 -16.80
C VAL A 119 7.37 23.11 -16.15
N THR A 120 8.58 23.08 -16.69
CA THR A 120 9.70 22.29 -16.16
C THR A 120 10.10 22.77 -14.76
N SER A 121 10.25 24.09 -14.56
CA SER A 121 10.55 24.63 -13.24
C SER A 121 9.45 24.34 -12.21
N ASN A 122 8.18 24.36 -12.61
CA ASN A 122 7.08 23.98 -11.72
C ASN A 122 7.07 22.48 -11.40
N LEU A 123 7.41 21.62 -12.37
CA LEU A 123 7.58 20.19 -12.14
C LEU A 123 8.69 19.91 -11.12
N GLU A 124 9.83 20.59 -11.22
CA GLU A 124 10.94 20.45 -10.27
C GLU A 124 10.53 20.85 -8.84
N LYS A 125 9.83 21.97 -8.69
CA LYS A 125 9.30 22.43 -7.39
C LYS A 125 8.32 21.41 -6.80
N LEU A 126 7.38 20.93 -7.60
CA LEU A 126 6.42 19.91 -7.16
C LEU A 126 7.11 18.61 -6.78
N GLN A 127 8.15 18.21 -7.51
CA GLN A 127 8.93 17.02 -7.19
C GLN A 127 9.64 17.13 -5.83
N GLN A 128 10.18 18.31 -5.50
CA GLN A 128 10.78 18.57 -4.20
C GLN A 128 9.73 18.53 -3.07
N SER A 129 8.58 19.20 -3.24
CA SER A 129 7.49 19.15 -2.27
C SER A 129 6.94 17.73 -2.07
N LEU A 130 6.82 16.94 -3.15
CA LEU A 130 6.43 15.53 -3.09
C LEU A 130 7.42 14.71 -2.27
N LYS A 131 8.73 14.92 -2.47
CA LYS A 131 9.77 14.21 -1.72
C LYS A 131 9.67 14.46 -0.22
N GLU A 132 9.40 15.70 0.18
CA GLU A 132 9.20 16.08 1.58
C GLU A 132 7.93 15.44 2.18
N LYS A 133 6.82 15.47 1.42
CA LYS A 133 5.57 14.82 1.83
C LYS A 133 5.69 13.29 1.92
N TYR A 134 6.43 12.65 1.01
CA TYR A 134 6.72 11.21 1.09
C TYR A 134 7.53 10.85 2.32
N LYS A 135 8.47 11.70 2.74
CA LYS A 135 9.22 11.50 3.99
C LYS A 135 8.33 11.57 5.23
N LEU A 136 7.29 12.42 5.21
CA LEU A 136 6.27 12.46 6.27
C LEU A 136 5.31 11.26 6.25
N ARG A 137 5.14 10.65 5.07
CA ARG A 137 4.35 9.42 4.86
C ARG A 137 5.15 8.14 5.15
N GLU A 138 6.46 8.23 5.34
CA GLU A 138 7.31 7.07 5.57
C GLU A 138 6.85 6.33 6.83
N SER A 139 6.46 5.07 6.65
CA SER A 139 5.94 4.25 7.73
C SER A 139 7.02 4.04 8.80
N ASP A 140 6.65 4.05 10.09
CA ASP A 140 7.60 3.99 11.20
C ASP A 140 8.57 2.80 11.12
N ASN A 141 8.09 1.69 10.57
CA ASN A 141 8.87 0.47 10.31
C ASN A 141 9.93 0.59 9.20
N MET A 142 9.96 1.71 8.46
CA MET A 142 10.98 2.00 7.44
C MET A 142 12.05 2.98 7.95
N LYS A 143 11.89 3.52 9.15
CA LYS A 143 12.90 4.41 9.77
C LYS A 143 14.15 3.64 10.15
N GLU A 144 15.30 4.31 10.06
CA GLU A 144 16.62 3.72 10.31
C GLU A 144 16.71 2.98 11.65
N ASP A 145 16.12 3.53 12.72
CA ASP A 145 16.14 2.91 14.04
C ASP A 145 15.32 1.61 14.12
N PHE A 146 14.20 1.51 13.38
CA PHE A 146 13.47 0.25 13.27
C PHE A 146 14.20 -0.74 12.38
N LEU A 147 14.83 -0.28 11.29
CA LEU A 147 15.59 -1.12 10.38
C LEU A 147 16.83 -1.76 11.04
N LYS A 148 17.38 -1.15 12.10
CA LYS A 148 18.40 -1.78 12.96
C LYS A 148 17.88 -3.02 13.70
N VAL A 149 16.57 -3.11 13.95
CA VAL A 149 15.91 -4.27 14.59
C VAL A 149 15.39 -5.24 13.52
N SER A 150 14.70 -4.73 12.51
CA SER A 150 14.14 -5.51 11.40
C SER A 150 14.66 -5.00 10.06
N PRO A 151 15.73 -5.62 9.49
CA PRO A 151 16.33 -5.16 8.24
C PRO A 151 15.36 -5.18 7.05
N THR A 152 14.26 -5.92 7.15
CA THR A 152 13.21 -6.00 6.12
C THR A 152 12.11 -4.96 6.30
N GLY A 153 12.15 -4.17 7.37
CA GLY A 153 11.10 -3.22 7.73
C GLY A 153 9.77 -3.88 8.09
N LYS A 154 9.75 -5.18 8.38
CA LYS A 154 8.51 -5.91 8.70
C LYS A 154 8.27 -5.97 10.19
N VAL A 155 6.99 -5.92 10.57
CA VAL A 155 6.47 -6.21 11.91
C VAL A 155 5.89 -7.64 11.95
N PRO A 156 5.90 -8.32 13.11
CA PRO A 156 6.47 -7.88 14.38
C PRO A 156 7.99 -8.03 14.44
N ALA A 157 8.62 -7.19 15.27
CA ALA A 157 10.04 -7.23 15.61
C ALA A 157 10.19 -6.82 17.08
N ILE A 158 11.13 -7.44 17.80
CA ILE A 158 11.44 -7.08 19.19
C ILE A 158 12.90 -6.70 19.35
N ASN A 159 13.17 -5.81 20.29
CA ASN A 159 14.50 -5.55 20.83
C ASN A 159 14.41 -5.76 22.35
N ASP A 160 14.98 -6.87 22.81
CA ASP A 160 14.97 -7.26 24.22
C ASP A 160 16.39 -7.08 24.79
N ASP A 161 16.64 -5.91 25.40
CA ASP A 161 17.93 -5.49 25.94
C ASP A 161 19.12 -5.60 24.94
N GLY A 162 18.89 -5.20 23.70
CA GLY A 162 19.87 -5.26 22.61
C GLY A 162 19.83 -6.56 21.81
N PHE A 163 19.04 -7.55 22.21
CA PHE A 163 18.76 -8.73 21.39
C PHE A 163 17.61 -8.45 20.42
N CYS A 164 17.95 -8.21 19.16
CA CYS A 164 16.97 -8.02 18.10
C CYS A 164 16.49 -9.36 17.55
N LEU A 165 15.16 -9.54 17.46
CA LEU A 165 14.56 -10.73 16.88
C LEU A 165 13.35 -10.36 16.00
N ILE A 166 13.31 -10.97 14.83
CA ILE A 166 12.22 -10.88 13.85
C ILE A 166 11.54 -12.24 13.69
N GLU A 167 10.48 -12.29 12.89
CA GLU A 167 9.59 -13.44 12.69
C GLU A 167 8.71 -13.75 13.90
N SER A 168 7.39 -13.61 13.72
CA SER A 168 6.40 -13.76 14.80
C SER A 168 6.48 -15.11 15.51
N ALA A 169 6.69 -16.21 14.78
CA ALA A 169 6.83 -17.54 15.37
C ALA A 169 8.10 -17.67 16.22
N ALA A 170 9.21 -17.08 15.78
CA ALA A 170 10.46 -17.08 16.53
C ALA A 170 10.34 -16.23 17.81
N ILE A 171 9.72 -15.05 17.69
CA ILE A 171 9.42 -14.15 18.82
C ILE A 171 8.56 -14.85 19.88
N LEU A 172 7.49 -15.54 19.47
CA LEU A 172 6.63 -16.27 20.41
C LEU A 172 7.38 -17.38 21.15
N LYS A 173 8.18 -18.18 20.44
CA LYS A 173 9.04 -19.22 21.05
C LYS A 173 10.03 -18.62 22.05
N TYR A 174 10.64 -17.49 21.69
CA TYR A 174 11.58 -16.77 22.53
C TYR A 174 10.91 -16.26 23.81
N ILE A 175 9.76 -15.59 23.70
CA ILE A 175 9.03 -15.04 24.85
C ILE A 175 8.60 -16.17 25.80
N VAL A 176 7.99 -17.24 25.27
CA VAL A 176 7.56 -18.39 26.10
C VAL A 176 8.74 -18.98 26.86
N THR A 177 9.89 -19.14 26.20
CA THR A 177 11.07 -19.74 26.80
C THR A 177 11.77 -18.81 27.79
N LYS A 178 12.01 -17.54 27.42
CA LYS A 178 12.72 -16.56 28.25
C LYS A 178 11.98 -16.27 29.56
N TYR A 179 10.67 -16.07 29.46
CA TYR A 179 9.84 -15.73 30.62
C TYR A 179 9.26 -16.96 31.33
N GLN A 180 9.63 -18.17 30.90
CA GLN A 180 9.18 -19.44 31.49
C GLN A 180 7.65 -19.49 31.62
N LEU A 181 6.97 -19.06 30.56
CA LEU A 181 5.50 -19.10 30.53
C LEU A 181 5.01 -20.55 30.60
N SER A 182 3.73 -20.72 30.90
CA SER A 182 3.09 -22.04 31.00
C SER A 182 3.48 -22.95 29.84
N ASN A 183 3.95 -24.17 30.17
CA ASN A 183 4.58 -25.09 29.22
C ASN A 183 3.64 -25.53 28.06
N HIS A 184 2.32 -25.38 28.19
CA HIS A 184 1.40 -25.65 27.10
C HIS A 184 1.62 -24.73 25.88
N TRP A 185 2.09 -23.49 26.09
CA TRP A 185 2.29 -22.55 24.99
C TRP A 185 3.32 -23.07 23.98
N TYR A 186 4.42 -23.61 24.48
CA TYR A 186 5.49 -24.21 23.68
C TYR A 186 6.24 -25.26 24.53
N PRO A 187 5.87 -26.55 24.45
CA PRO A 187 6.34 -27.59 25.37
C PRO A 187 7.79 -28.00 25.07
N THR A 188 8.75 -27.38 25.74
CA THR A 188 10.19 -27.57 25.44
C THR A 188 10.72 -28.96 25.81
N ALA A 189 10.12 -29.62 26.79
CA ALA A 189 10.52 -30.96 27.26
C ALA A 189 9.92 -32.11 26.44
N ASP A 190 8.80 -31.89 25.74
CA ASP A 190 8.13 -32.92 24.91
C ASP A 190 8.47 -32.69 23.44
N LEU A 191 9.45 -33.45 22.94
CA LEU A 191 9.95 -33.32 21.58
C LEU A 191 8.84 -33.48 20.52
N CYS A 192 7.96 -34.47 20.70
CA CYS A 192 6.95 -34.82 19.71
C CYS A 192 5.84 -33.76 19.66
N LYS A 193 5.36 -33.28 20.82
CA LYS A 193 4.38 -32.19 20.85
C LYS A 193 4.95 -30.90 20.27
N ARG A 194 6.20 -30.57 20.63
CA ARG A 194 6.89 -29.40 20.09
C ARG A 194 7.04 -29.47 18.57
N ALA A 195 7.45 -30.63 18.04
CA ALA A 195 7.61 -30.83 16.60
C ALA A 195 6.28 -30.64 15.85
N LYS A 196 5.15 -31.06 16.43
CA LYS A 196 3.82 -30.84 15.84
C LYS A 196 3.39 -29.38 15.84
N ILE A 197 3.71 -28.62 16.89
CA ILE A 197 3.50 -27.17 16.91
C ILE A 197 4.38 -26.50 15.85
N ASP A 198 5.65 -26.89 15.75
CA ASP A 198 6.59 -26.35 14.76
C ASP A 198 6.17 -26.68 13.31
N GLU A 199 5.57 -27.84 13.08
CA GLU A 199 4.97 -28.23 11.79
C GLU A 199 3.88 -27.22 11.37
N TYR A 200 2.97 -26.87 12.28
CA TYR A 200 1.94 -25.86 11.99
C TYR A 200 2.55 -24.48 11.77
N LEU A 201 3.42 -24.00 12.66
CA LEU A 201 4.00 -22.65 12.56
C LEU A 201 4.76 -22.44 11.23
N SER A 202 5.43 -23.49 10.75
CA SER A 202 6.12 -23.46 9.45
C SER A 202 5.12 -23.48 8.30
N TRP A 203 4.10 -24.33 8.35
CA TRP A 203 3.05 -24.41 7.33
C TRP A 203 2.23 -23.11 7.24
N HIS A 204 1.90 -22.51 8.38
CA HIS A 204 1.08 -21.30 8.51
C HIS A 204 1.57 -20.15 7.63
N THR A 205 2.89 -19.88 7.67
CA THR A 205 3.50 -18.73 6.98
C THR A 205 3.28 -18.75 5.47
N GLU A 206 3.43 -19.92 4.82
CA GLU A 206 3.31 -20.07 3.37
C GLU A 206 1.87 -20.35 2.90
N ASN A 207 0.98 -20.71 3.82
CA ASN A 207 -0.38 -21.12 3.51
C ASN A 207 -1.39 -20.13 4.07
N LEU A 208 -1.84 -20.32 5.32
CA LEU A 208 -2.90 -19.50 5.91
C LEU A 208 -2.58 -18.01 5.84
N ARG A 209 -1.39 -17.60 6.32
CA ARG A 209 -0.97 -16.20 6.33
C ARG A 209 -0.82 -15.60 4.95
N ARG A 210 -0.29 -16.37 4.01
CA ARG A 210 -0.16 -15.94 2.62
C ARG A 210 -1.53 -15.72 1.98
N GLY A 211 -2.46 -16.65 2.18
CA GLY A 211 -3.83 -16.54 1.67
C GLY A 211 -4.59 -15.37 2.28
N ALA A 212 -4.66 -15.33 3.61
CA ALA A 212 -5.38 -14.31 4.37
C ALA A 212 -4.78 -12.90 4.15
N GLY A 213 -3.47 -12.75 4.35
CA GLY A 213 -2.79 -11.46 4.22
C GLY A 213 -2.86 -10.86 2.82
N ILE A 214 -2.70 -11.66 1.76
CA ILE A 214 -2.83 -11.16 0.37
C ILE A 214 -4.29 -10.79 0.08
N TYR A 215 -5.24 -11.63 0.48
CA TYR A 215 -6.66 -11.36 0.27
C TYR A 215 -7.09 -10.05 0.96
N MET A 216 -6.72 -9.90 2.23
CA MET A 216 -6.96 -8.69 3.02
C MET A 216 -6.24 -7.47 2.42
N PHE A 217 -5.00 -7.61 1.94
CA PHE A 217 -4.29 -6.52 1.25
C PHE A 217 -5.06 -5.98 0.04
N TYR A 218 -5.54 -6.85 -0.86
CA TYR A 218 -6.27 -6.41 -2.05
C TYR A 218 -7.70 -5.95 -1.74
N LYS A 219 -8.44 -6.65 -0.89
CA LYS A 219 -9.85 -6.31 -0.63
C LYS A 219 -10.03 -5.18 0.38
N TYR A 220 -9.11 -4.99 1.31
CA TYR A 220 -9.19 -3.96 2.35
C TYR A 220 -8.18 -2.82 2.13
N PHE A 221 -6.87 -3.10 2.17
CA PHE A 221 -5.86 -2.03 2.14
C PHE A 221 -5.84 -1.27 0.82
N ILE A 222 -5.78 -1.95 -0.33
CA ILE A 222 -5.75 -1.31 -1.65
C ILE A 222 -6.98 -0.42 -1.88
N LYS A 223 -8.18 -0.86 -1.46
CA LYS A 223 -9.42 -0.08 -1.54
C LYS A 223 -9.31 1.24 -0.75
N LYS A 224 -8.62 1.24 0.40
CA LYS A 224 -8.43 2.44 1.23
C LYS A 224 -7.30 3.37 0.75
N VAL A 225 -6.19 2.81 0.25
CA VAL A 225 -4.99 3.62 -0.06
C VAL A 225 -4.86 4.04 -1.53
N SER A 226 -5.65 3.46 -2.43
CA SER A 226 -5.44 3.63 -3.88
C SER A 226 -6.37 4.65 -4.55
N PHE A 227 -7.02 5.53 -3.78
CA PHE A 227 -7.82 6.67 -4.28
C PHE A 227 -8.72 6.33 -5.49
N GLY A 228 -9.47 5.23 -5.41
CA GLY A 228 -10.43 4.83 -6.45
C GLY A 228 -9.89 3.91 -7.54
N ILE A 229 -8.63 3.46 -7.48
CA ILE A 229 -8.16 2.34 -8.31
C ILE A 229 -8.78 1.04 -7.78
N PRO A 230 -9.52 0.27 -8.60
CA PRO A 230 -10.11 -0.98 -8.17
C PRO A 230 -9.03 -2.03 -7.89
N PRO A 231 -9.24 -2.90 -6.89
CA PRO A 231 -8.28 -3.95 -6.56
C PRO A 231 -8.15 -4.98 -7.69
N ASP A 232 -6.98 -5.62 -7.77
CA ASP A 232 -6.74 -6.72 -8.70
C ASP A 232 -7.53 -7.97 -8.25
N GLU A 233 -8.69 -8.16 -8.87
CA GLU A 233 -9.61 -9.26 -8.55
C GLU A 233 -9.02 -10.64 -8.84
N ASN A 234 -8.06 -10.77 -9.78
CA ASN A 234 -7.40 -12.05 -10.04
C ASN A 234 -6.48 -12.44 -8.88
N ARG A 235 -5.71 -11.47 -8.36
CA ARG A 235 -4.85 -11.69 -7.20
C ARG A 235 -5.65 -11.96 -5.93
N ALA A 236 -6.72 -11.21 -5.71
CA ALA A 236 -7.65 -11.45 -4.62
C ALA A 236 -8.28 -12.85 -4.72
N GLY A 237 -8.75 -13.26 -5.90
CA GLY A 237 -9.34 -14.58 -6.14
C GLY A 237 -8.34 -15.74 -5.94
N SER A 238 -7.09 -15.58 -6.36
CA SER A 238 -6.05 -16.59 -6.12
C SER A 238 -5.72 -16.72 -4.62
N ALA A 239 -5.59 -15.60 -3.91
CA ALA A 239 -5.35 -15.59 -2.47
C ALA A 239 -6.50 -16.25 -1.69
N LEU A 240 -7.74 -15.97 -2.12
CA LEU A 240 -8.92 -16.60 -1.57
C LEU A 240 -8.92 -18.14 -1.74
N GLN A 241 -8.55 -18.65 -2.91
CA GLN A 241 -8.46 -20.10 -3.11
C GLN A 241 -7.44 -20.75 -2.16
N THR A 242 -6.31 -20.09 -1.93
CA THR A 242 -5.31 -20.52 -0.94
C THR A 242 -5.88 -20.50 0.47
N LEU A 243 -6.63 -19.45 0.82
CA LEU A 243 -7.30 -19.34 2.12
C LEU A 243 -8.31 -20.47 2.34
N HIS A 244 -9.20 -20.73 1.38
CA HIS A 244 -10.18 -21.84 1.47
C HIS A 244 -9.51 -23.21 1.64
N LYS A 245 -8.43 -23.47 0.90
CA LYS A 245 -7.65 -24.71 1.06
C LYS A 245 -7.03 -24.79 2.45
N SER A 246 -6.47 -23.69 2.94
CA SER A 246 -5.82 -23.61 4.26
C SER A 246 -6.81 -23.90 5.38
N VAL A 247 -7.99 -23.29 5.35
CA VAL A 247 -9.05 -23.52 6.35
C VAL A 247 -9.49 -24.99 6.38
N LYS A 248 -9.68 -25.63 5.22
CA LYS A 248 -10.01 -27.06 5.15
C LYS A 248 -8.92 -27.95 5.74
N ILE A 249 -7.65 -27.61 5.53
CA ILE A 249 -6.52 -28.36 6.11
C ILE A 249 -6.50 -28.18 7.64
N ILE A 250 -6.78 -26.97 8.13
CA ILE A 250 -6.89 -26.70 9.58
C ILE A 250 -7.93 -27.62 10.20
N GLU A 251 -9.13 -27.70 9.62
CA GLU A 251 -10.20 -28.53 10.16
C GLU A 251 -9.92 -30.04 10.04
N SER A 252 -9.47 -30.49 8.86
CA SER A 252 -9.35 -31.93 8.55
C SER A 252 -8.09 -32.59 9.10
N TYR A 253 -7.03 -31.81 9.37
CA TYR A 253 -5.73 -32.33 9.79
C TYR A 253 -5.26 -31.75 11.12
N TYR A 254 -5.21 -30.43 11.25
CA TYR A 254 -4.65 -29.79 12.46
C TYR A 254 -5.59 -29.85 13.67
N LEU A 255 -6.91 -29.80 13.45
CA LEU A 255 -7.98 -29.89 14.46
C LEU A 255 -8.73 -31.23 14.41
N LYS A 256 -8.19 -32.24 13.73
CA LYS A 256 -8.92 -33.47 13.42
C LYS A 256 -9.48 -34.16 14.67
N ASP A 257 -8.58 -34.46 15.60
CA ASP A 257 -8.83 -35.26 16.81
C ASP A 257 -8.50 -34.49 18.09
N THR A 258 -8.25 -33.18 17.98
CA THR A 258 -7.78 -32.33 19.08
C THR A 258 -8.55 -31.01 19.13
N PRO A 259 -8.83 -30.47 20.34
CA PRO A 259 -9.58 -29.23 20.50
C PRO A 259 -8.80 -27.97 20.09
N PHE A 260 -7.47 -28.07 20.01
CA PHE A 260 -6.54 -27.04 19.54
C PHE A 260 -5.61 -27.64 18.48
N ILE A 261 -4.87 -26.80 17.78
CA ILE A 261 -3.98 -27.22 16.69
C ILE A 261 -2.94 -28.23 17.22
N HIS A 262 -3.09 -29.49 16.81
CA HIS A 262 -2.30 -30.64 17.27
C HIS A 262 -2.18 -30.81 18.80
N SER A 263 -3.08 -30.22 19.59
CA SER A 263 -2.92 -30.13 21.05
C SER A 263 -4.24 -30.21 21.82
N GLN A 264 -4.16 -30.71 23.06
CA GLN A 264 -5.28 -30.72 24.01
C GLN A 264 -5.41 -29.39 24.78
N GLU A 265 -4.37 -28.57 24.76
CA GLU A 265 -4.32 -27.23 25.37
C GLU A 265 -3.96 -26.20 24.29
N ILE A 266 -4.38 -24.94 24.49
CA ILE A 266 -4.04 -23.85 23.59
C ILE A 266 -2.53 -23.64 23.50
N THR A 267 -2.01 -23.34 22.31
CA THR A 267 -0.58 -23.16 22.06
C THR A 267 -0.28 -21.91 21.25
N ILE A 268 1.00 -21.61 21.01
CA ILE A 268 1.39 -20.53 20.10
C ILE A 268 0.94 -20.77 18.65
N ALA A 269 0.67 -22.01 18.24
CA ALA A 269 0.09 -22.31 16.94
C ALA A 269 -1.33 -21.73 16.82
N ASP A 270 -2.14 -21.90 17.88
CA ASP A 270 -3.49 -21.36 17.93
C ASP A 270 -3.49 -19.84 17.95
N LEU A 271 -2.55 -19.20 18.66
CA LEU A 271 -2.40 -17.74 18.64
C LEU A 271 -2.12 -17.20 17.23
N GLN A 272 -1.22 -17.83 16.48
CA GLN A 272 -0.92 -17.40 15.11
C GLN A 272 -2.14 -17.54 14.20
N ALA A 273 -2.79 -18.71 14.26
CA ALA A 273 -3.99 -18.99 13.48
C ALA A 273 -5.12 -17.99 13.78
N LEU A 274 -5.32 -17.70 15.07
CA LEU A 274 -6.42 -16.86 15.54
C LEU A 274 -6.24 -15.41 15.08
N CYS A 275 -5.05 -14.84 15.28
CA CYS A 275 -4.76 -13.48 14.80
C CYS A 275 -5.00 -13.37 13.30
N GLU A 276 -4.51 -14.34 12.51
CA GLU A 276 -4.64 -14.32 11.06
C GLU A 276 -6.11 -14.42 10.58
N LEU A 277 -6.91 -15.28 11.22
CA LEU A 277 -8.31 -15.46 10.87
C LEU A 277 -9.19 -14.30 11.31
N THR A 278 -8.88 -13.66 12.43
CA THR A 278 -9.66 -12.54 12.96
C THR A 278 -9.42 -11.24 12.19
N GLU A 279 -8.25 -11.07 11.57
CA GLU A 279 -7.99 -9.96 10.64
C GLU A 279 -8.98 -9.93 9.46
N LEU A 280 -9.45 -11.11 9.01
CA LEU A 280 -10.42 -11.24 7.92
C LEU A 280 -11.78 -10.63 8.26
N TRP A 281 -12.09 -10.39 9.53
CA TRP A 281 -13.28 -9.63 9.93
C TRP A 281 -13.27 -8.19 9.42
N SER A 282 -12.15 -7.67 8.91
CA SER A 282 -12.08 -6.34 8.32
C SER A 282 -12.48 -6.29 6.84
N VAL A 283 -12.62 -7.44 6.17
CA VAL A 283 -12.94 -7.51 4.73
C VAL A 283 -14.46 -7.58 4.52
N ASP A 284 -15.00 -6.76 3.61
CA ASP A 284 -16.45 -6.73 3.28
C ASP A 284 -17.01 -8.15 3.04
N GLY A 285 -18.15 -8.44 3.69
CA GLY A 285 -18.70 -9.77 4.01
C GLY A 285 -19.17 -10.70 2.89
N GLU A 286 -18.37 -10.86 1.85
CA GLU A 286 -18.56 -11.94 0.87
C GLU A 286 -17.93 -13.26 1.34
N ILE A 287 -16.93 -13.21 2.24
CA ILE A 287 -16.12 -14.38 2.62
C ILE A 287 -15.91 -14.40 4.11
N ASP A 288 -16.74 -15.20 4.76
CA ASP A 288 -16.58 -15.52 6.15
C ASP A 288 -16.03 -16.95 6.25
N PRO A 289 -14.72 -17.15 6.52
CA PRO A 289 -14.17 -18.49 6.68
C PRO A 289 -14.85 -19.27 7.82
N LEU A 290 -15.59 -18.57 8.70
CA LEU A 290 -16.37 -19.14 9.78
C LEU A 290 -17.69 -19.74 9.29
N ARG A 291 -18.37 -19.13 8.29
CA ARG A 291 -19.71 -19.58 7.88
C ARG A 291 -19.75 -21.02 7.36
N GLU A 292 -18.67 -21.48 6.72
CA GLU A 292 -18.64 -22.77 6.05
C GLU A 292 -17.93 -23.88 6.84
N ASN A 293 -17.33 -23.58 8.00
CA ASN A 293 -16.41 -24.49 8.71
C ASN A 293 -16.77 -24.59 10.21
N PRO A 294 -17.71 -25.47 10.60
CA PRO A 294 -18.27 -25.49 11.96
C PRO A 294 -17.24 -25.83 13.04
N LYS A 295 -16.29 -26.76 12.79
CA LYS A 295 -15.24 -27.05 13.78
C LYS A 295 -14.28 -25.87 13.96
N LEU A 296 -14.03 -25.11 12.91
CA LEU A 296 -13.21 -23.91 13.00
C LEU A 296 -13.90 -22.85 13.88
N ASN A 297 -15.22 -22.72 13.79
CA ASN A 297 -15.99 -21.81 14.66
C ASN A 297 -15.89 -22.20 16.12
N GLU A 298 -16.12 -23.47 16.43
CA GLU A 298 -16.01 -23.98 17.79
C GLU A 298 -14.59 -23.80 18.34
N TRP A 299 -13.57 -23.99 17.51
CA TRP A 299 -12.18 -23.71 17.87
C TRP A 299 -11.93 -22.21 18.11
N LEU A 300 -12.46 -21.33 17.25
CA LEU A 300 -12.31 -19.88 17.39
C LEU A 300 -12.97 -19.39 18.68
N GLU A 301 -14.23 -19.77 18.93
CA GLU A 301 -14.96 -19.43 20.16
C GLU A 301 -14.23 -19.91 21.42
N ARG A 302 -13.66 -21.11 21.35
CA ARG A 302 -12.87 -21.67 22.45
C ARG A 302 -11.61 -20.86 22.72
N CYS A 303 -10.88 -20.50 21.66
CA CYS A 303 -9.66 -19.70 21.78
C CYS A 303 -9.96 -18.30 22.31
N THR A 304 -10.96 -17.60 21.77
CA THR A 304 -11.34 -16.26 22.22
C THR A 304 -11.78 -16.26 23.68
N LYS A 305 -12.59 -17.25 24.09
CA LYS A 305 -13.01 -17.41 25.48
C LYS A 305 -11.83 -17.60 26.44
N ILE A 306 -10.82 -18.38 26.06
CA ILE A 306 -9.63 -18.61 26.89
C ILE A 306 -8.76 -17.36 27.01
N LEU A 307 -8.66 -16.59 25.91
CA LEU A 307 -7.79 -15.42 25.83
C LEU A 307 -8.44 -14.14 26.35
N ASN A 308 -9.74 -14.16 26.64
CA ASN A 308 -10.42 -12.99 27.17
C ASN A 308 -10.03 -12.68 28.62
N PRO A 309 -9.86 -11.39 28.98
CA PRO A 309 -10.23 -10.19 28.20
C PRO A 309 -9.14 -9.64 27.26
N ALA A 310 -7.96 -10.28 27.19
CA ALA A 310 -6.86 -9.78 26.38
C ALA A 310 -7.17 -9.80 24.87
N PHE A 311 -7.90 -10.82 24.42
CA PHE A 311 -8.34 -10.93 23.02
C PHE A 311 -9.20 -9.72 22.61
N ASP A 312 -10.28 -9.43 23.33
CA ASP A 312 -11.16 -8.28 23.02
C ASP A 312 -10.39 -6.95 23.07
N LYS A 313 -9.50 -6.78 24.04
CA LYS A 313 -8.68 -5.55 24.16
C LYS A 313 -7.77 -5.34 22.94
N VAL A 314 -7.12 -6.40 22.46
CA VAL A 314 -6.19 -6.33 21.32
C VAL A 314 -6.94 -6.15 20.01
N HIS A 315 -8.09 -6.80 19.84
CA HIS A 315 -8.86 -6.80 18.59
C HIS A 315 -9.97 -5.73 18.57
N ALA A 316 -10.07 -4.86 19.59
CA ALA A 316 -11.06 -3.78 19.64
C ALA A 316 -11.14 -2.93 18.36
N PRO A 317 -10.02 -2.53 17.71
CA PRO A 317 -10.09 -1.79 16.44
C PRO A 317 -10.73 -2.59 15.30
N LEU A 318 -10.56 -3.92 15.28
CA LEU A 318 -11.17 -4.80 14.28
C LEU A 318 -12.67 -4.97 14.55
N HIS A 319 -13.07 -5.07 15.82
CA HIS A 319 -14.48 -5.09 16.21
C HIS A 319 -15.17 -3.78 15.82
N GLU A 320 -14.54 -2.63 16.08
CA GLU A 320 -15.05 -1.33 15.66
C GLU A 320 -15.18 -1.22 14.13
N ALA A 321 -14.17 -1.70 13.38
CA ALA A 321 -14.21 -1.74 11.93
C ALA A 321 -15.37 -2.60 11.39
N ARG A 322 -15.70 -3.68 12.10
CA ARG A 322 -16.83 -4.57 11.79
C ARG A 322 -18.19 -3.90 12.08
N GLU A 323 -18.34 -3.27 13.25
CA GLU A 323 -19.60 -2.67 13.72
C GLU A 323 -19.97 -1.36 13.01
N ASN A 324 -19.00 -0.50 12.70
CA ASN A 324 -19.24 0.80 12.06
C ASN A 324 -19.61 0.74 10.57
N GLY A 325 -20.09 -0.40 10.08
CA GLY A 325 -20.84 -0.48 8.82
C GLY A 325 -20.03 -0.68 7.55
N PHE A 326 -19.00 -1.53 7.57
CA PHE A 326 -18.62 -2.28 6.34
C PHE A 326 -19.57 -3.46 6.11
N PHE A 327 -20.04 -4.11 7.19
CA PHE A 327 -21.11 -5.11 7.14
C PHE A 327 -22.47 -4.46 7.39
N LYS A 328 -22.99 -3.68 6.42
CA LYS A 328 -24.44 -3.52 6.36
C LYS A 328 -25.00 -4.83 5.84
N GLU A 329 -25.75 -5.55 6.69
CA GLU A 329 -26.64 -6.60 6.20
C GLU A 329 -27.45 -6.03 5.02
N LYS A 330 -27.41 -6.73 3.88
CA LYS A 330 -28.39 -6.48 2.82
C LYS A 330 -29.74 -6.87 3.41
N ASN A 331 -30.52 -5.87 3.81
CA ASN A 331 -31.96 -6.02 3.98
C ASN A 331 -32.60 -6.51 2.68
#